data_AF-A0A7S2HIX7-F1
#
_entry.id   AF-A0A7S2HIX7-F1
#
_cell.length_a   1.000
_cell.length_b   1.000
_cell.length_c   1.000
_cell.angle_alpha   90.00
_cell.angle_beta   90.00
_cell.angle_gamma   90.00
#
_symmetry.space_group_name_H-M   'P 1'
#
loop_
_entity.id
_entity.type
_entity.pdbx_description
1 polymer ?
#
loop_
_entity_poly.entity_id
_entity_poly.type
_entity_poly.pdbx_seq_one_letter_code
_entity_poly.pdbx_strand_id
1 'polypeptide(L)'
;QKKALWLIRIGQDSIKRMHIADLRSKYAVQGLDIVEMRAVYANLPTAFDNDGDGKKGEWRNQVISKLKDMTAREAESRLVGMEGRHKAYETVDKQVLFDPEGPYE
;
A
#
# COMPACT_ATOMS: atom_id res chain seq x y z
N GLN A 1 2.23 -8.09 -12.72
CA GLN A 1 2.68 -6.85 -12.05
C GLN A 1 1.65 -6.44 -11.00
N LYS A 2 2.08 -6.15 -9.75
CA LYS A 2 1.21 -5.70 -8.66
C LYS A 2 0.79 -4.23 -8.90
N LYS A 3 -0.30 -4.02 -9.63
CA LYS A 3 -0.77 -2.67 -10.02
C LYS A 3 -1.19 -1.79 -8.82
N ALA A 4 -1.60 -2.38 -7.70
CA ALA A 4 -1.90 -1.64 -6.47
C ALA A 4 -0.72 -0.81 -5.95
N LEU A 5 0.52 -1.26 -6.15
CA LEU A 5 1.71 -0.49 -5.76
C LEU A 5 1.88 0.80 -6.56
N TRP A 6 1.23 0.95 -7.71
CA TRP A 6 1.23 2.22 -8.42
C TRP A 6 0.53 3.33 -7.64
N LEU A 7 -0.39 2.97 -6.74
CA LEU A 7 -1.05 3.96 -5.89
C LEU A 7 -0.03 4.74 -5.07
N ILE A 8 1.12 4.16 -4.65
CA ILE A 8 2.14 4.87 -3.87
C ILE A 8 2.87 5.97 -4.67
N ARG A 9 2.78 5.94 -6.00
CA ARG A 9 3.40 6.91 -6.91
C ARG A 9 2.43 7.99 -7.38
N ILE A 10 1.15 7.83 -7.09
CA ILE A 10 0.09 8.74 -7.51
C ILE A 10 -0.22 9.66 -6.34
N GLY A 11 -0.37 10.97 -6.60
CA GLY A 11 -0.73 11.93 -5.57
C GLY A 11 -2.11 11.64 -4.98
N GLN A 12 -2.29 11.90 -3.68
CA GLN A 12 -3.54 11.62 -2.97
C GLN A 12 -4.76 12.26 -3.65
N ASP A 13 -4.64 13.48 -4.18
CA ASP A 13 -5.75 14.18 -4.86
C ASP A 13 -6.21 13.47 -6.14
N SER A 14 -5.29 12.84 -6.86
CA SER A 14 -5.65 12.01 -8.01
C SER A 14 -6.36 10.73 -7.55
N ILE A 15 -5.93 10.12 -6.44
CA ILE A 15 -6.58 8.94 -5.86
C ILE A 15 -7.99 9.26 -5.37
N LYS A 16 -8.22 10.42 -4.75
CA LYS A 16 -9.55 10.89 -4.30
C LYS A 16 -10.59 10.85 -5.42
N ARG A 17 -10.17 11.21 -6.64
CA ARG A 17 -11.03 11.30 -7.83
C ARG A 17 -11.16 9.99 -8.60
N MET A 18 -10.40 8.95 -8.26
CA MET A 18 -10.47 7.67 -8.97
C MET A 18 -11.85 7.05 -8.88
N HIS A 19 -12.27 6.39 -9.95
CA HIS A 19 -13.51 5.65 -9.98
C HIS A 19 -13.40 4.35 -9.16
N ILE A 20 -14.48 3.96 -8.48
CA ILE A 20 -14.49 2.77 -7.63
C ILE A 20 -14.18 1.48 -8.40
N ALA A 21 -14.61 1.39 -9.66
CA ALA A 21 -14.31 0.23 -10.51
C ALA A 21 -12.80 0.04 -10.72
N ASP A 22 -12.05 1.13 -10.89
CA ASP A 22 -10.59 1.07 -11.01
C ASP A 22 -9.93 0.64 -9.70
N LEU A 23 -10.40 1.17 -8.57
CA LEU A 23 -9.89 0.81 -7.24
C LEU A 23 -10.08 -0.68 -6.95
N ARG A 24 -11.25 -1.24 -7.31
CA ARG A 24 -11.58 -2.65 -7.07
C ARG A 24 -10.90 -3.61 -8.06
N SER A 25 -10.72 -3.21 -9.31
CA SER A 25 -10.18 -4.09 -10.36
C SER A 25 -8.68 -3.84 -10.60
N LYS A 26 -8.34 -2.69 -11.17
CA LYS A 26 -6.98 -2.34 -11.57
C LYS A 26 -6.04 -2.23 -10.38
N TYR A 27 -6.50 -1.70 -9.25
CA TYR A 27 -5.70 -1.49 -8.05
C TYR A 27 -6.05 -2.46 -6.91
N ALA A 28 -6.49 -3.68 -7.26
CA ALA A 28 -6.79 -4.71 -6.27
C ALA A 28 -5.56 -5.01 -5.38
N VAL A 29 -5.74 -4.93 -4.07
CA VAL A 29 -4.68 -5.13 -3.04
C VAL A 29 -4.41 -6.61 -2.71
N GLN A 30 -4.58 -7.49 -3.69
CA GLN A 30 -4.33 -8.92 -3.55
C GLN A 30 -2.85 -9.24 -3.80
N GLY A 31 -2.30 -10.18 -3.03
CA GLY A 31 -0.90 -10.60 -3.16
C GLY A 31 0.15 -9.55 -2.76
N LEU A 32 -0.24 -8.53 -1.98
CA LEU A 32 0.69 -7.59 -1.38
C LEU A 32 1.27 -8.15 -0.07
N ASP A 33 2.54 -7.92 0.19
CA ASP A 33 3.15 -8.20 1.50
C ASP A 33 2.84 -7.10 2.53
N ILE A 34 3.19 -7.35 3.79
CA ILE A 34 2.91 -6.43 4.89
C ILE A 34 3.52 -5.02 4.70
N VAL A 35 4.73 -4.92 4.13
CA VAL A 35 5.39 -3.62 3.88
C VAL A 35 4.69 -2.90 2.73
N GLU A 36 4.39 -3.62 1.65
CA GLU A 36 3.64 -3.12 0.50
C GLU A 36 2.24 -2.61 0.91
N MET A 37 1.52 -3.36 1.75
CA MET A 37 0.20 -2.97 2.27
C MET A 37 0.29 -1.70 3.13
N ARG A 38 1.31 -1.59 3.99
CA ARG A 38 1.56 -0.37 4.78
C ARG A 38 1.84 0.84 3.88
N ALA A 39 2.65 0.66 2.84
CA ALA A 39 2.98 1.73 1.90
C ALA A 39 1.74 2.21 1.13
N VAL A 40 0.89 1.29 0.67
CA VAL A 40 -0.39 1.65 0.04
C VAL A 40 -1.25 2.43 1.02
N TYR A 41 -1.45 1.93 2.24
CA TYR A 41 -2.26 2.61 3.26
C TYR A 41 -1.77 4.03 3.56
N ALA A 42 -0.46 4.21 3.73
CA ALA A 42 0.15 5.51 4.01
C ALA A 42 -0.16 6.56 2.92
N ASN A 43 -0.36 6.13 1.66
CA ASN A 43 -0.67 7.01 0.55
C ASN A 43 -2.17 7.09 0.20
N LEU A 44 -3.06 6.41 0.92
CA LEU A 44 -4.50 6.51 0.66
C LEU A 44 -5.07 7.83 1.24
N PRO A 45 -5.98 8.50 0.51
CA PRO A 45 -6.65 9.67 1.06
C PRO A 45 -7.58 9.28 2.22
N THR A 46 -7.82 10.24 3.12
CA THR A 46 -8.73 10.06 4.26
C THR A 46 -10.20 10.08 3.84
N ALA A 47 -10.54 10.82 2.79
CA ALA A 47 -11.85 10.91 2.18
C ALA A 47 -11.73 10.90 0.65
N PHE A 48 -12.76 10.42 -0.06
CA PHE A 48 -12.81 10.41 -1.52
C PHE A 48 -13.82 11.43 -2.05
N ASP A 49 -13.55 11.95 -3.25
CA ASP A 49 -14.47 12.86 -3.93
C ASP A 49 -15.62 12.06 -4.54
N ASN A 50 -16.83 12.63 -4.51
CA ASN A 50 -18.05 12.06 -5.09
C ASN A 50 -18.39 10.64 -4.59
N ASP A 51 -18.08 10.32 -3.33
CA ASP A 51 -18.41 9.03 -2.70
C ASP A 51 -19.84 9.02 -2.10
N GLY A 52 -20.82 9.48 -2.87
CA GLY A 52 -22.21 9.58 -2.41
C GLY A 52 -22.86 8.23 -2.08
N ASP A 53 -22.32 7.13 -2.63
CA ASP A 53 -22.74 5.76 -2.33
C ASP A 53 -21.86 5.05 -1.29
N GLY A 54 -20.82 5.72 -0.78
CA GLY A 54 -19.90 5.24 0.26
C GLY A 54 -19.00 4.07 -0.15
N LYS A 55 -19.01 3.64 -1.42
CA LYS A 55 -18.30 2.44 -1.86
C LYS A 55 -16.78 2.60 -1.87
N LYS A 56 -16.27 3.83 -2.06
CA LYS A 56 -14.82 4.12 -1.98
C LYS A 56 -14.36 4.09 -0.53
N GLY A 57 -15.14 4.66 0.39
CA GLY A 57 -14.93 4.53 1.82
C GLY A 57 -14.94 3.07 2.27
N GLU A 58 -15.91 2.27 1.80
CA GLU A 58 -15.97 0.84 2.07
C GLU A 58 -14.71 0.11 1.57
N TRP A 59 -14.28 0.37 0.33
CA TRP A 59 -13.06 -0.20 -0.22
C TRP A 59 -11.82 0.16 0.63
N ARG A 60 -11.68 1.42 1.05
CA ARG A 60 -10.60 1.84 1.95
C ARG A 60 -10.67 1.09 3.28
N ASN A 61 -11.86 0.91 3.84
CA ASN A 61 -12.04 0.15 5.08
C ASN A 61 -11.66 -1.32 4.91
N GLN A 62 -11.92 -1.93 3.76
CA GLN A 62 -11.47 -3.29 3.44
C GLN A 62 -9.93 -3.37 3.40
N VAL A 63 -9.25 -2.39 2.78
CA VAL A 63 -7.78 -2.31 2.78
C VAL A 63 -7.24 -2.21 4.22
N ILE A 64 -7.83 -1.33 5.04
CA ILE A 64 -7.44 -1.14 6.44
C ILE A 64 -7.67 -2.41 7.27
N SER A 65 -8.85 -3.04 7.11
CA SER A 65 -9.19 -4.27 7.83
C SER A 65 -8.19 -5.38 7.50
N LYS A 66 -7.84 -5.54 6.22
CA LYS A 66 -6.84 -6.50 5.79
C LYS A 66 -5.46 -6.19 6.37
N LEU A 67 -5.04 -4.93 6.37
CA LEU A 67 -3.75 -4.53 6.96
C LEU A 67 -3.72 -4.78 8.48
N LYS A 68 -4.82 -4.55 9.19
CA LYS A 68 -4.94 -4.86 10.62
C LYS A 68 -4.80 -6.36 10.88
N ASP A 69 -5.48 -7.20 10.10
CA ASP A 69 -5.37 -8.66 10.19
C ASP A 69 -3.92 -9.12 9.95
N MET A 70 -3.29 -8.65 8.87
CA MET A 70 -1.89 -8.97 8.57
C MET A 70 -0.94 -8.49 9.67
N THR A 71 -1.18 -7.32 10.28
CA THR A 71 -0.36 -6.78 11.37
C THR A 71 -0.54 -7.59 12.66
N ALA A 72 -1.76 -8.03 12.98
CA ALA A 72 -2.00 -8.92 14.12
C ALA A 72 -1.27 -10.25 13.94
N ARG A 73 -1.36 -10.84 12.74
CA ARG A 73 -0.63 -12.06 12.38
C ARG A 73 0.89 -11.86 12.39
N GLU A 74 1.39 -10.67 12.02
CA GLU A 74 2.82 -10.33 12.12
C GLU A 74 3.28 -10.33 13.57
N ALA A 75 2.51 -9.69 14.47
CA ALA A 75 2.81 -9.65 15.90
C ALA A 75 2.85 -11.05 16.53
N GLU A 76 2.01 -11.96 16.04
CA GLU A 76 2.03 -13.38 16.44
C GLU A 76 3.10 -14.22 15.70
N SER A 77 3.94 -13.62 14.86
CA SER A 77 4.91 -14.31 13.98
C SER A 77 4.29 -15.39 13.08
N ARG A 78 3.01 -15.22 12.73
CA ARG A 78 2.20 -16.12 11.90
C ARG A 78 2.04 -15.64 10.45
N LEU A 79 2.82 -14.65 10.01
CA LEU A 79 2.86 -14.29 8.59
C LEU A 79 3.61 -15.39 7.83
N VAL A 80 2.93 -16.04 6.90
CA VAL A 80 3.47 -17.16 6.13
C VAL A 80 3.57 -16.78 4.65
N GLY A 81 4.66 -17.22 4.01
CA GLY A 81 4.81 -17.16 2.56
C GLY A 81 4.85 -15.75 2.00
N MET A 82 3.93 -15.44 1.08
CA MET A 82 3.90 -14.19 0.30
C MET A 82 3.39 -12.97 1.07
N GLU A 83 2.83 -13.15 2.27
CA GLU A 83 2.32 -12.05 3.12
C GLU A 83 3.41 -11.45 4.01
N GLY A 84 4.47 -12.21 4.30
CA GLY A 84 5.63 -11.74 5.06
C GLY A 84 6.49 -10.77 4.26
N ARG A 85 7.33 -9.98 4.96
CA ARG A 85 8.25 -9.01 4.32
C ARG A 85 9.04 -9.71 3.21
N HIS A 86 8.88 -9.22 1.98
CA HIS A 86 9.51 -9.83 0.82
C HIS A 86 11.05 -9.76 0.94
N LYS A 87 11.76 -10.84 0.60
CA LYS A 87 13.23 -10.95 0.71
C LYS A 87 13.99 -9.86 -0.05
N ALA A 88 13.40 -9.34 -1.13
CA ALA A 88 13.97 -8.23 -1.89
C ALA A 88 14.19 -6.95 -1.04
N TYR A 89 13.51 -6.82 0.09
CA TYR A 89 13.68 -5.71 1.02
C TYR A 89 14.77 -5.91 2.05
N GLU A 90 15.41 -7.09 2.14
CA GLU A 90 16.46 -7.39 3.13
C GLU A 90 17.74 -6.57 2.87
N THR A 91 18.03 -6.29 1.60
CA THR A 91 19.22 -5.52 1.19
C THR A 91 18.99 -4.02 1.22
N VAL A 92 17.73 -3.56 1.27
CA VAL A 92 17.37 -2.13 1.24
C VAL A 92 17.82 -1.41 2.51
N ASP A 93 17.73 -2.05 3.68
CA ASP A 93 18.19 -1.47 4.95
C ASP A 93 19.70 -1.16 4.96
N LYS A 94 20.46 -1.72 4.01
CA LYS A 94 21.91 -1.54 3.87
C LYS A 94 22.29 -0.58 2.73
N GLN A 95 21.32 -0.06 1.99
CA GLN A 95 21.58 0.88 0.91
C GLN A 95 21.75 2.29 1.46
N VAL A 96 22.84 2.95 1.05
CA VAL A 96 23.00 4.38 1.23
C VAL A 96 22.02 5.06 0.27
N LEU A 97 21.08 5.82 0.81
CA LEU A 97 20.16 6.62 0.00
C LEU A 97 20.93 7.76 -0.65
N PHE A 98 20.47 8.18 -1.83
CA PHE A 98 21.01 9.35 -2.51
C PHE A 98 20.96 10.56 -1.57
N ASP A 99 22.13 11.10 -1.24
CA ASP A 99 22.30 12.34 -0.50
C ASP A 99 22.71 13.43 -1.50
N PRO A 100 21.84 14.42 -1.80
CA PRO A 100 22.16 15.48 -2.75
C PRO A 100 23.35 16.35 -2.32
N GLU A 101 23.63 16.38 -1.02
CA GLU A 101 24.75 17.12 -0.40
C GLU A 101 25.91 16.19 -0.02
N GLY A 102 25.77 14.88 -0.25
CA GLY A 102 26.78 13.89 0.02
C GLY A 102 27.90 13.93 -1.04
N PRO A 103 29.11 13.43 -0.71
CA PRO A 103 30.15 13.27 -1.70
C PRO A 103 29.68 12.30 -2.80
N TYR A 104 29.72 12.74 -4.05
CA TYR A 104 29.54 11.86 -5.21
C TYR A 104 30.82 11.01 -5.35
N GLU A 105 30.78 9.76 -4.90
CA GLU A 105 31.84 8.77 -5.17
C GLU A 105 31.80 8.23 -6.61
#